data_AF-A0A7J8FP68-F1
#
_entry.id   AF-A0A7J8FP68-F1
#
_cell.length_a   1.000
_cell.length_b   1.000
_cell.length_c   1.000
_cell.angle_alpha   90.00
_cell.angle_beta   90.00
_cell.angle_gamma   90.00
#
_symmetry.space_group_name_H-M   'P 1'
#
loop_
_entity.id
_entity.type
_entity.pdbx_description
1 polymer ?
#
loop_
_entity_poly.entity_id
_entity_poly.type
_entity_poly.pdbx_seq_one_letter_code
_entity_poly.pdbx_strand_id
1 'polypeptide(L)' 'MNYQQQLANSAAIRAEIQRFESVHPNIYSIYELLERVEEPVLQNQIREHVIAIEDVFGEVLLLGVRFSGQRV' A
#
# COMPACT_ATOMS: atom_id res chain seq x y z
N MET A 1 15.76 -24.80 13.90
CA MET A 1 14.70 -23.79 13.72
C MET A 1 13.43 -24.32 14.36
N ASN A 2 12.90 -23.66 15.38
CA ASN A 2 11.72 -24.13 16.13
C ASN A 2 10.44 -23.89 15.29
N TYR A 3 9.59 -24.90 15.14
CA TYR A 3 8.37 -24.85 14.33
C TYR A 3 7.41 -23.74 14.77
N GLN A 4 7.35 -23.44 16.07
CA GLN A 4 6.56 -22.33 16.61
C GLN A 4 7.05 -20.96 16.11
N GLN A 5 8.36 -20.80 15.92
CA GLN A 5 8.94 -19.57 15.37
C GLN A 5 8.57 -19.37 13.89
N GLN A 6 8.53 -20.46 13.11
CA GLN A 6 8.12 -20.40 11.71
C GLN A 6 6.64 -19.99 11.56
N LEU A 7 5.76 -20.50 12.44
CA LEU A 7 4.36 -20.12 12.47
C LEU A 7 4.17 -18.63 12.85
N ALA A 8 4.87 -18.17 13.89
CA ALA A 8 4.83 -16.76 14.30
C ALA A 8 5.32 -15.82 13.19
N ASN A 9 6.42 -16.17 12.52
CA ASN A 9 6.92 -15.40 11.37
C ASN A 9 5.90 -15.36 10.23
N SER A 10 5.24 -16.48 9.92
CA SER A 10 4.20 -16.53 8.88
C SER A 10 2.99 -15.64 9.23
N ALA A 11 2.62 -15.54 10.51
CA ALA A 11 1.53 -14.72 10.97
C ALA A 11 1.88 -13.22 10.91
N ALA A 12 3.11 -12.85 11.29
CA ALA A 12 3.59 -11.48 11.20
C ALA A 12 3.62 -10.98 9.75
N ILE A 13 4.09 -11.80 8.81
CA ILE A 13 4.09 -11.47 7.37
C ILE A 13 2.66 -11.27 6.87
N ARG A 14 1.72 -12.16 7.23
CA ARG A 14 0.31 -12.02 6.83
C ARG A 14 -0.32 -10.74 7.38
N ALA A 15 -0.03 -10.38 8.63
CA ALA A 15 -0.53 -9.13 9.22
C ALA A 15 0.02 -7.89 8.49
N GLU A 16 1.29 -7.92 8.08
CA GLU A 16 1.89 -6.83 7.32
C GLU A 16 1.28 -6.70 5.92
N ILE A 17 1.03 -7.82 5.23
CA ILE A 17 0.32 -7.85 3.94
C ILE A 17 -1.08 -7.23 4.09
N GLN A 18 -1.87 -7.66 5.10
CA GLN A 18 -3.19 -7.10 5.34
C GLN A 18 -3.13 -5.59 5.65
N ARG A 19 -2.10 -5.14 6.38
CA ARG A 19 -1.90 -3.71 6.65
C ARG A 19 -1.67 -2.94 5.37
N PHE A 20 -0.87 -3.45 4.44
CA PHE A 20 -0.68 -2.82 3.14
C PHE A 20 -1.94 -2.87 2.27
N GLU A 21 -2.62 -4.00 2.19
CA GLU A 21 -3.86 -4.11 1.42
C GLU A 21 -4.94 -3.13 1.92
N SER A 22 -4.97 -2.88 3.24
CA SER A 22 -5.92 -1.95 3.86
C SER A 22 -5.70 -0.47 3.52
N VAL A 23 -4.54 -0.07 2.96
CA VAL A 23 -4.29 1.33 2.59
C VAL A 23 -4.94 1.71 1.25
N HIS A 24 -5.18 0.76 0.35
CA HIS A 24 -5.72 1.03 -0.98
C HIS A 24 -7.06 1.78 -0.97
N PRO A 25 -8.08 1.40 -0.15
CA PRO A 25 -9.34 2.13 -0.09
C PRO A 25 -9.17 3.61 0.26
N ASN A 26 -8.19 3.94 1.10
CA ASN A 26 -7.93 5.33 1.50
C ASN A 26 -7.28 6.13 0.36
N ILE A 27 -6.34 5.52 -0.38
CA ILE A 27 -5.72 6.17 -1.55
C ILE A 27 -6.78 6.49 -2.61
N TYR A 28 -7.69 5.54 -2.91
CA TYR A 28 -8.81 5.80 -3.83
C TYR A 28 -9.73 6.90 -3.31
N SER A 29 -10.06 6.89 -2.02
CA SER A 29 -10.87 7.95 -1.40
C SER A 29 -10.22 9.33 -1.54
N ILE A 30 -8.88 9.42 -1.48
CA ILE A 30 -8.17 10.69 -1.67
C ILE A 30 -8.30 11.17 -3.13
N TYR A 31 -8.24 10.27 -4.12
CA TYR A 31 -8.49 10.64 -5.52
C TYR A 31 -9.92 11.18 -5.73
N GLU A 32 -10.93 10.56 -5.11
CA GLU A 32 -12.31 11.06 -5.15
C GLU A 32 -12.46 12.45 -4.50
N LEU A 33 -11.73 12.71 -3.41
CA LEU A 33 -11.71 14.02 -2.76
C LEU A 33 -10.97 15.06 -3.59
N LEU A 34 -9.88 14.67 -4.25
CA LEU A 34 -9.10 15.49 -5.18
C LEU A 34 -9.96 16.01 -6.35
N GLU A 35 -10.87 15.19 -6.87
CA GLU A 35 -11.80 15.60 -7.93
C GLU A 35 -12.71 16.76 -7.53
N ARG A 36 -12.90 16.97 -6.22
CA ARG A 36 -13.72 18.07 -5.67
C ARG A 36 -12.92 19.36 -5.44
N VAL A 37 -11.60 19.34 -5.63
CA VAL A 37 -10.74 20.53 -5.52
C VAL A 37 -10.85 21.35 -6.79
N GLU A 38 -11.41 22.56 -6.69
CA GLU A 38 -11.64 23.45 -7.83
C GLU A 38 -10.35 24.10 -8.37
N GLU A 39 -9.36 24.31 -7.50
CA GLU A 39 -8.09 24.93 -7.89
C GLU A 39 -7.18 23.92 -8.60
N PRO A 40 -6.90 24.08 -9.91
CA PRO A 40 -6.20 23.06 -10.68
C PRO A 40 -4.72 22.91 -10.29
N VAL A 41 -4.08 24.00 -9.84
CA VAL A 41 -2.66 23.96 -9.42
C VAL A 41 -2.53 23.18 -8.12
N LEU A 42 -3.33 23.50 -7.11
CA LEU A 42 -3.38 22.76 -5.85
C LEU A 42 -3.78 21.30 -6.06
N GLN A 43 -4.78 21.03 -6.90
CA GLN A 43 -5.19 19.66 -7.24
C GLN A 43 -4.01 18.87 -7.83
N ASN A 44 -3.24 19.46 -8.75
CA ASN A 44 -2.07 18.80 -9.33
C ASN A 44 -0.98 18.54 -8.29
N GLN A 45 -0.68 19.50 -7.42
CA GLN A 45 0.32 19.32 -6.36
C GLN A 45 -0.06 18.18 -5.41
N ILE A 46 -1.31 18.13 -4.96
CA ILE A 46 -1.80 17.06 -4.09
C ILE A 46 -1.75 15.72 -4.85
N ARG A 47 -2.13 15.68 -6.13
CA ARG A 47 -2.07 14.48 -6.96
C ARG A 47 -0.65 13.94 -7.08
N GLU A 48 0.34 14.79 -7.32
CA GLU A 48 1.75 14.39 -7.40
C GLU A 48 2.25 13.79 -6.07
N HIS A 49 1.86 14.38 -4.94
CA HIS A 49 2.18 13.82 -3.63
C HIS A 49 1.52 12.46 -3.38
N VAL A 50 0.25 12.29 -3.78
CA VAL A 50 -0.46 11.01 -3.65
C VAL A 50 0.20 9.93 -4.51
N ILE A 51 0.58 10.25 -5.75
CA ILE A 51 1.31 9.33 -6.64
C ILE A 51 2.64 8.92 -6.01
N ALA A 52 3.42 9.86 -5.47
CA ALA A 52 4.69 9.55 -4.81
C ALA A 52 4.51 8.63 -3.60
N ILE A 53 3.43 8.81 -2.83
CA ILE A 53 3.09 7.95 -1.70
C ILE A 53 2.64 6.56 -2.18
N GLU A 54 1.79 6.50 -3.19
CA GLU A 54 1.30 5.27 -3.81
C GLU A 54 2.45 4.43 -4.39
N ASP A 55 3.43 5.07 -5.03
CA ASP A 55 4.60 4.41 -5.60
C ASP A 55 5.45 3.72 -4.51
N VAL A 56 5.65 4.40 -3.37
CA VAL A 56 6.33 3.80 -2.20
C VAL A 56 5.56 2.59 -1.67
N PHE A 57 4.23 2.65 -1.61
CA PHE A 57 3.43 1.50 -1.19
C PHE A 57 3.44 0.38 -2.24
N GLY A 58 3.40 0.72 -3.53
CA GLY A 58 3.44 -0.23 -4.65
C GLY A 58 4.75 -1.01 -4.68
N GLU A 59 5.88 -0.34 -4.51
CA GLU A 59 7.19 -0.99 -4.41
C GLU A 59 7.27 -1.95 -3.20
N VAL A 60 6.74 -1.53 -2.06
CA VAL A 60 6.72 -2.35 -0.84
C VAL A 60 5.77 -3.55 -0.97
N LEU A 61 4.63 -3.39 -1.65
CA LEU A 61 3.71 -4.49 -1.94
C LEU A 61 4.35 -5.50 -2.91
N LEU A 62 5.01 -5.02 -3.98
CA LEU A 62 5.74 -5.86 -4.93
C LEU A 62 6.88 -6.65 -4.27
N LEU A 63 7.59 -6.02 -3.33
CA LEU A 63 8.57 -6.73 -2.49
C LEU A 63 7.87 -7.76 -1.59
N GLY A 64 6.79 -7.40 -0.91
CA GLY A 64 6.01 -8.30 -0.05
C GLY A 64 5.46 -9.52 -0.80
N VAL A 65 4.94 -9.33 -2.01
CA VAL A 65 4.45 -10.38 -2.93
C VAL A 65 5.60 -11.25 -3.44
N ARG A 66 6.75 -10.67 -3.77
CA ARG A 66 7.98 -11.43 -4.10
C ARG A 66 8.47 -12.28 -2.93
N PHE A 67 8.31 -11.82 -1.69
CA PHE A 67 8.65 -12.59 -0.48
C PHE A 67 7.59 -13.63 -0.10
N SER A 68 6.31 -13.43 -0.45
CA SER A 68 5.22 -14.38 -0.15
C SER A 68 5.13 -15.56 -1.13
N GLY A 69 5.84 -15.50 -2.27
CA GLY A 69 5.85 -16.57 -3.26
C GLY A 69 4.55 -16.72 -4.05
N GLN A 70 3.57 -15.83 -3.86
CA GLN A 70 2.38 -15.76 -4.70
C GLN A 70 2.72 -14.92 -5.93
N ARG A 71 2.81 -15.58 -7.09
CA ARG A 71 2.80 -14.89 -8.38
C ARG A 71 1.39 -14.33 -8.59
N VAL A 72 1.32 -13.02 -8.83
CA VAL A 72 0.15 -12.36 -9.43
C VAL A 72 -0.25 -13.05 -10.73
#